data_AF-A0AB34KA04-F1
#
_entry.id   AF-A0AB34KA04-F1
#
_cell.length_a   1.000
_cell.length_b   1.000
_cell.length_c   1.000
_cell.angle_alpha   90.00
_cell.angle_beta   90.00
_cell.angle_gamma   90.00
#
_symmetry.space_group_name_H-M   'P 1'
#
loop_
_entity.id
_entity.type
_entity.pdbx_description
1 polymer ?
#
loop_
_entity_poly.entity_id
_entity_poly.type
_entity_poly.pdbx_seq_one_letter_code
_entity_poly.pdbx_strand_id
1 'polypeptide(L)'
;MAVPSCCRFRFGMQYLGPETEAEPHDYSGIDYITVWIGQHDVGGADACGASPCFNRWWHGSALQLARAKGLSVAYYAYIIAFMAKATGLYDCDVGTPSLCQKGAEYIRTNERAILHTYAHFANETSRWLGPDAEMLWSAALMEPDWYQYSEHTQEGGGLSQAYMVELYNRLTAEVLRFLPGAKFSLDISPWVNDQRGWMEPFVRKCQVDFVHTSGGRTTGGSERIRGDAGNMVTWAQERVHQASGRGIIADTGYGVGGVSMGHVASWDDEATLLARIADGVVAVTQAEPGYGWSQTLSELRPRLTMPSTCAWHTPQYEPRLAPPPPEDTAALSSAWRSSTPYLAAGALGLSLLYVLIVRVRRLVGGYLRRRAVRELARANATPGCEGCFTQGRRPRPSRRRSHQDADVIPSNPSLENLADELEIAEPNDLHSLSKPRAVSPSRSAPGVLLKPRPRSKPRPKRADVGVNFVPFPTSRTGDEPSDDAASEDVERTLLSTRGRKPKGRSMARESRVIDI
;
A
#
# COMPACT_ATOMS: atom_id res chain seq x y z
N MET A 1 5.40 -32.80 -19.64
CA MET A 1 5.13 -31.92 -18.49
C MET A 1 3.93 -31.09 -18.86
N ALA A 2 2.87 -31.11 -18.04
CA ALA A 2 1.69 -30.28 -18.31
C ALA A 2 2.13 -28.80 -18.33
N VAL A 3 1.78 -28.07 -19.37
CA VAL A 3 2.00 -26.62 -19.42
C VAL A 3 1.28 -26.02 -18.22
N PRO A 4 1.98 -25.34 -17.28
CA PRO A 4 1.32 -24.75 -16.12
C PRO A 4 0.17 -23.87 -16.58
N SER A 5 -0.98 -24.01 -15.93
CA SER A 5 -2.21 -23.30 -16.28
C SER A 5 -1.99 -21.78 -16.29
N CYS A 6 -1.96 -21.23 -17.51
CA CYS A 6 -2.13 -19.85 -17.95
C CYS A 6 -1.29 -18.76 -17.26
N CYS A 7 -0.11 -18.52 -17.85
CA CYS A 7 0.69 -17.31 -17.70
C CYS A 7 0.02 -16.06 -18.28
N ARG A 8 -1.07 -15.57 -17.67
CA ARG A 8 -1.64 -14.26 -18.06
C ARG A 8 -1.14 -13.16 -17.14
N PHE A 9 -0.97 -11.96 -17.70
CA PHE A 9 -0.74 -10.75 -16.90
C PHE A 9 -1.91 -10.53 -15.94
N ARG A 10 -1.60 -10.26 -14.67
CA ARG A 10 -2.60 -10.16 -13.60
C ARG A 10 -2.87 -8.70 -13.23
N PHE A 11 -4.12 -8.39 -12.95
CA PHE A 11 -4.53 -7.07 -12.45
C PHE A 11 -5.11 -7.21 -11.06
N GLY A 12 -4.68 -6.37 -10.13
CA GLY A 12 -5.27 -6.31 -8.80
C GLY A 12 -5.56 -4.89 -8.37
N MET A 13 -6.30 -4.78 -7.29
CA MET A 13 -6.59 -3.50 -6.66
C MET A 13 -6.65 -3.61 -5.15
N GLN A 14 -6.55 -2.49 -4.44
CA GLN A 14 -6.86 -2.47 -3.03
C GLN A 14 -8.31 -2.89 -2.80
N TYR A 15 -8.52 -3.64 -1.73
CA TYR A 15 -9.84 -3.83 -1.16
C TYR A 15 -10.35 -2.49 -0.60
N LEU A 16 -11.39 -1.95 -1.22
CA LEU A 16 -11.98 -0.66 -0.87
C LEU A 16 -13.16 -0.80 0.11
N GLY A 17 -13.60 -2.02 0.41
CA GLY A 17 -14.77 -2.30 1.24
C GLY A 17 -15.70 -3.32 0.60
N PRO A 18 -16.74 -3.77 1.34
CA PRO A 18 -17.74 -4.66 0.80
C PRO A 18 -18.52 -3.96 -0.33
N GLU A 19 -18.92 -4.71 -1.37
CA GLU A 19 -19.85 -4.17 -2.37
C GLU A 19 -21.21 -3.93 -1.70
N THR A 20 -21.58 -2.66 -1.53
CA THR A 20 -22.90 -2.27 -1.01
C THR A 20 -23.62 -1.37 -2.01
N GLU A 21 -24.94 -1.25 -1.91
CA GLU A 21 -25.70 -0.32 -2.75
C GLU A 21 -25.28 1.15 -2.51
N ALA A 22 -24.84 1.48 -1.30
CA ALA A 22 -24.41 2.83 -0.92
C ALA A 22 -22.98 3.15 -1.41
N GLU A 23 -22.12 2.15 -1.44
CA GLU A 23 -20.71 2.24 -1.83
C GLU A 23 -20.40 1.14 -2.86
N PRO A 24 -20.82 1.31 -4.13
CA PRO A 24 -20.57 0.34 -5.17
C PRO A 24 -19.08 0.36 -5.53
N HIS A 25 -18.40 -0.73 -5.24
CA HIS A 25 -17.04 -1.00 -5.72
C HIS A 25 -17.12 -2.02 -6.86
N ASP A 26 -16.35 -1.80 -7.93
CA ASP A 26 -16.32 -2.72 -9.07
C ASP A 26 -15.08 -3.62 -8.97
N TYR A 27 -15.27 -4.83 -8.45
CA TYR A 27 -14.24 -5.88 -8.44
C TYR A 27 -14.34 -6.81 -9.66
N SER A 28 -15.02 -6.40 -10.73
CA SER A 28 -15.09 -7.21 -11.95
C SER A 28 -13.83 -7.06 -12.80
N GLY A 29 -13.44 -8.15 -13.45
CA GLY A 29 -12.31 -8.15 -14.37
C GLY A 29 -10.92 -8.09 -13.71
N ILE A 30 -10.79 -8.00 -12.39
CA ILE A 30 -9.52 -8.15 -11.64
C ILE A 30 -9.21 -9.63 -11.33
N ASP A 31 -7.97 -9.93 -10.96
CA ASP A 31 -7.47 -11.26 -10.60
C ASP A 31 -7.26 -11.43 -9.09
N TYR A 32 -6.98 -10.33 -8.38
CA TYR A 32 -6.68 -10.36 -6.96
C TYR A 32 -7.02 -9.03 -6.28
N ILE A 33 -7.22 -9.08 -4.97
CA ILE A 33 -7.32 -7.89 -4.12
C ILE A 33 -6.12 -7.79 -3.20
N THR A 34 -5.76 -6.57 -2.84
CA THR A 34 -4.74 -6.29 -1.83
C THR A 34 -5.36 -5.77 -0.54
N VAL A 35 -4.83 -6.20 0.60
CA VAL A 35 -5.35 -5.80 1.91
C VAL A 35 -4.20 -5.56 2.86
N TRP A 36 -4.14 -4.38 3.45
CA TRP A 36 -3.19 -4.07 4.52
C TRP A 36 -3.49 -4.90 5.77
N ILE A 37 -2.46 -5.52 6.34
CA ILE A 37 -2.51 -6.16 7.66
C ILE A 37 -1.48 -5.51 8.57
N GLY A 38 -1.72 -5.56 9.87
CA GLY A 38 -0.93 -4.81 10.84
C GLY A 38 -1.59 -3.52 11.31
N GLN A 39 -2.47 -2.92 10.50
CA GLN A 39 -3.13 -1.66 10.83
C GLN A 39 -4.15 -1.83 11.97
N HIS A 40 -4.15 -0.90 12.91
CA HIS A 40 -5.12 -0.86 14.01
C HIS A 40 -6.41 -0.11 13.64
N ASP A 41 -6.31 0.86 12.72
CA ASP A 41 -7.39 1.83 12.46
C ASP A 41 -7.76 1.89 10.98
N VAL A 42 -8.79 1.15 10.60
CA VAL A 42 -9.46 1.32 9.30
C VAL A 42 -10.90 1.74 9.60
N GLY A 43 -11.10 3.01 9.95
CA GLY A 43 -12.37 3.70 9.71
C GLY A 43 -13.54 3.42 10.65
N GLY A 44 -13.30 3.16 11.93
CA GLY A 44 -14.35 3.29 12.96
C GLY A 44 -14.63 2.04 13.78
N ALA A 45 -14.74 2.27 15.09
CA ALA A 45 -15.02 1.33 16.18
C ALA A 45 -13.94 0.24 16.40
N ASP A 46 -12.86 0.63 17.09
CA ASP A 46 -12.30 -0.01 18.31
C ASP A 46 -12.17 -1.54 18.39
N ALA A 47 -12.19 -2.29 17.29
CA ALA A 47 -12.15 -3.75 17.39
C ALA A 47 -10.77 -4.28 17.83
N CYS A 48 -9.68 -3.53 17.57
CA CYS A 48 -8.31 -4.01 17.77
C CYS A 48 -7.52 -3.31 18.89
N GLY A 49 -8.02 -2.23 19.49
CA GLY A 49 -7.22 -1.43 20.42
C GLY A 49 -5.87 -0.99 19.82
N ALA A 50 -4.85 -0.80 20.67
CA ALA A 50 -3.51 -0.36 20.24
C ALA A 50 -2.62 -1.47 19.63
N SER A 51 -3.12 -2.70 19.52
CA SER A 51 -2.33 -3.84 19.02
C SER A 51 -2.84 -4.30 17.66
N PRO A 52 -1.96 -4.64 16.70
CA PRO A 52 -2.39 -5.21 15.43
C PRO A 52 -3.24 -6.45 15.64
N CYS A 53 -4.44 -6.45 15.06
CA CYS A 53 -5.37 -7.55 15.20
C CYS A 53 -6.05 -7.87 13.88
N PHE A 54 -6.48 -9.12 13.72
CA PHE A 54 -7.29 -9.52 12.58
C PHE A 54 -8.70 -8.91 12.72
N ASN A 55 -8.92 -7.74 12.12
CA ASN A 55 -10.25 -7.17 11.99
C ASN A 55 -11.14 -8.05 11.09
N ARG A 56 -12.03 -8.83 11.70
CA ARG A 56 -12.95 -9.72 10.96
C ARG A 56 -13.91 -8.99 10.01
N TRP A 57 -14.22 -7.73 10.29
CA TRP A 57 -15.15 -6.93 9.48
C TRP A 57 -14.47 -6.39 8.23
N TRP A 58 -13.18 -6.07 8.33
CA TRP A 58 -12.39 -5.60 7.21
C TRP A 58 -11.71 -6.76 6.48
N HIS A 59 -10.76 -7.44 7.16
CA HIS A 59 -10.03 -8.55 6.58
C HIS A 59 -10.95 -9.72 6.25
N GLY A 60 -11.85 -10.11 7.16
CA GLY A 60 -12.78 -11.21 6.92
C GLY A 60 -13.72 -10.94 5.74
N SER A 61 -14.22 -9.71 5.60
CA SER A 61 -15.03 -9.30 4.44
C SER A 61 -14.23 -9.33 3.13
N ALA A 62 -12.98 -8.89 3.15
CA ALA A 62 -12.09 -9.01 1.99
C ALA A 62 -11.88 -10.48 1.59
N LEU A 63 -11.61 -11.37 2.55
CA LEU A 63 -11.47 -12.81 2.31
C LEU A 63 -12.77 -13.43 1.77
N GLN A 64 -13.93 -13.01 2.29
CA GLN A 64 -15.23 -13.46 1.82
C GLN A 64 -15.51 -13.03 0.37
N LEU A 65 -15.22 -11.76 0.04
CA LEU A 65 -15.31 -11.23 -1.31
C LEU A 65 -14.41 -12.03 -2.27
N ALA A 66 -13.15 -12.24 -1.87
CA ALA A 66 -12.18 -12.95 -2.67
C ALA A 66 -12.63 -14.38 -2.98
N ARG A 67 -13.13 -15.10 -1.97
CA ARG A 67 -13.76 -16.42 -2.18
C ARG A 67 -14.95 -16.33 -3.13
N ALA A 68 -15.88 -15.40 -2.91
CA ALA A 68 -17.11 -15.30 -3.70
C ALA A 68 -16.85 -15.00 -5.18
N LYS A 69 -15.79 -14.25 -5.48
CA LYS A 69 -15.43 -13.86 -6.86
C LYS A 69 -14.26 -14.68 -7.45
N GLY A 70 -13.72 -15.65 -6.71
CA GLY A 70 -12.55 -16.44 -7.16
C GLY A 70 -11.28 -15.60 -7.35
N LEU A 71 -11.12 -14.54 -6.56
CA LEU A 71 -9.97 -13.64 -6.61
C LEU A 71 -8.90 -14.12 -5.64
N SER A 72 -7.62 -13.98 -5.99
CA SER A 72 -6.55 -14.18 -5.00
C SER A 72 -6.54 -13.05 -3.98
N VAL A 73 -5.99 -13.30 -2.81
CA VAL A 73 -5.75 -12.28 -1.79
C VAL A 73 -4.25 -12.06 -1.65
N ALA A 74 -3.86 -10.79 -1.66
CA ALA A 74 -2.51 -10.32 -1.49
C ALA A 74 -2.39 -9.45 -0.23
N TYR A 75 -1.79 -9.95 0.84
CA TYR A 75 -1.64 -9.16 2.06
C TYR A 75 -0.47 -8.18 2.02
N TYR A 76 -0.72 -6.92 2.37
CA TYR A 76 0.30 -5.90 2.57
C TYR A 76 0.68 -5.91 4.05
N ALA A 77 1.65 -6.74 4.41
CA ALA A 77 2.01 -7.04 5.79
C ALA A 77 2.88 -5.97 6.47
N TYR A 78 2.30 -4.82 6.81
CA TYR A 78 3.02 -3.73 7.49
C TYR A 78 3.04 -3.90 9.02
N ILE A 79 3.21 -5.15 9.49
CA ILE A 79 3.00 -5.56 10.89
C ILE A 79 4.03 -4.90 11.81
N ILE A 80 5.33 -5.03 11.55
CA ILE A 80 6.41 -4.47 12.35
C ILE A 80 6.26 -2.95 12.42
N ALA A 81 6.06 -2.28 11.29
CA ALA A 81 5.88 -0.84 11.26
C ALA A 81 4.66 -0.41 12.09
N PHE A 82 3.50 -1.05 11.95
CA PHE A 82 2.34 -0.70 12.77
C PHE A 82 2.52 -1.04 14.26
N MET A 83 3.16 -2.17 14.59
CA MET A 83 3.48 -2.51 15.99
C MET A 83 4.45 -1.48 16.61
N ALA A 84 5.45 -1.04 15.84
CA ALA A 84 6.40 -0.01 16.24
C ALA A 84 5.73 1.37 16.37
N LYS A 85 4.85 1.74 15.44
CA LYS A 85 4.07 2.98 15.51
C LYS A 85 3.17 3.05 16.75
N ALA A 86 2.62 1.91 17.17
CA ALA A 86 1.87 1.82 18.42
C ALA A 86 2.71 2.12 19.68
N THR A 87 4.04 2.13 19.57
CA THR A 87 4.96 2.57 20.64
C THR A 87 5.44 4.01 20.50
N GLY A 88 4.84 4.78 19.59
CA GLY A 88 5.17 6.20 19.37
C GLY A 88 6.25 6.45 18.32
N LEU A 89 6.62 5.44 17.52
CA LEU A 89 7.47 5.67 16.34
C LEU A 89 6.63 6.20 15.17
N TYR A 90 7.27 6.90 14.23
CA TYR A 90 6.68 7.34 12.97
C TYR A 90 7.31 6.62 11.78
N ASP A 91 6.63 6.65 10.63
CA ASP A 91 7.26 6.30 9.36
C ASP A 91 8.41 7.28 9.06
N CYS A 92 9.43 6.83 8.32
CA CYS A 92 10.66 7.57 8.16
C CYS A 92 10.51 8.95 7.52
N ASP A 93 9.56 9.07 6.59
CA ASP A 93 9.24 10.30 5.88
C ASP A 93 8.08 11.09 6.51
N VAL A 94 7.64 10.70 7.72
CA VAL A 94 6.51 11.32 8.42
C VAL A 94 6.91 12.08 9.67
N GLY A 95 7.77 11.54 10.54
CA GLY A 95 8.09 12.18 11.83
C GLY A 95 9.27 11.57 12.58
N THR A 96 9.56 12.07 13.79
CA THR A 96 10.61 11.55 14.69
C THR A 96 10.10 11.39 16.13
N PRO A 97 10.55 10.38 16.90
CA PRO A 97 11.46 9.30 16.51
C PRO A 97 10.84 8.37 15.45
N SER A 98 11.65 7.83 14.53
CA SER A 98 11.14 7.10 13.36
C SER A 98 11.61 5.65 13.26
N LEU A 99 10.98 4.90 12.36
CA LEU A 99 11.40 3.55 11.97
C LEU A 99 12.83 3.50 11.41
N CYS A 100 13.35 4.60 10.85
CA CYS A 100 14.74 4.68 10.34
C CYS A 100 15.76 4.91 11.45
N GLN A 101 15.30 5.30 12.64
CA GLN A 101 16.16 5.51 13.80
C GLN A 101 16.07 4.34 14.78
N LYS A 102 14.87 3.78 14.98
CA LYS A 102 14.62 2.80 16.06
C LYS A 102 13.98 1.50 15.59
N GLY A 103 13.73 1.34 14.30
CA GLY A 103 13.07 0.15 13.76
C GLY A 103 13.88 -1.14 13.95
N ALA A 104 15.21 -1.08 13.76
CA ALA A 104 16.08 -2.23 13.99
C ALA A 104 16.06 -2.68 15.45
N GLU A 105 16.15 -1.73 16.38
CA GLU A 105 16.09 -2.00 17.82
C GLU A 105 14.73 -2.54 18.26
N TYR A 106 13.66 -1.97 17.69
CA TYR A 106 12.31 -2.46 17.90
C TYR A 106 12.19 -3.94 17.51
N ILE A 107 12.69 -4.32 16.33
CA ILE A 107 12.67 -5.70 15.84
C ILE A 107 13.40 -6.63 16.81
N ARG A 108 14.62 -6.28 17.23
CA ARG A 108 15.40 -7.12 18.16
C ARG A 108 14.65 -7.36 19.47
N THR A 109 14.02 -6.33 20.00
CA THR A 109 13.33 -6.39 21.30
C THR A 109 11.97 -7.09 21.22
N ASN A 110 11.27 -6.98 20.09
CA ASN A 110 9.87 -7.43 19.94
C ASN A 110 9.71 -8.61 18.98
N GLU A 111 10.80 -9.25 18.56
CA GLU A 111 10.81 -10.32 17.55
C GLU A 111 9.77 -11.41 17.80
N ARG A 112 9.64 -11.87 19.06
CA ARG A 112 8.66 -12.88 19.45
C ARG A 112 7.22 -12.42 19.22
N ALA A 113 6.92 -11.17 19.56
CA ALA A 113 5.58 -10.60 19.36
C ALA A 113 5.28 -10.45 17.88
N ILE A 114 6.27 -10.04 17.08
CA ILE A 114 6.17 -9.96 15.62
C ILE A 114 5.83 -11.34 15.04
N LEU A 115 6.64 -12.38 15.33
CA LEU A 115 6.41 -13.75 14.87
C LEU A 115 5.01 -14.26 15.25
N HIS A 116 4.58 -14.00 16.49
CA HIS A 116 3.25 -14.37 16.96
C HIS A 116 2.14 -13.67 16.16
N THR A 117 2.29 -12.39 15.82
CA THR A 117 1.30 -11.66 15.01
C THR A 117 1.19 -12.25 13.61
N TYR A 118 2.30 -12.59 12.95
CA TYR A 118 2.28 -13.28 11.66
C TYR A 118 1.54 -14.62 11.73
N ALA A 119 1.86 -15.43 12.74
CA ALA A 119 1.18 -16.70 13.01
C ALA A 119 -0.33 -16.50 13.23
N HIS A 120 -0.72 -15.48 13.98
CA HIS A 120 -2.11 -15.16 14.28
C HIS A 120 -2.89 -14.81 13.00
N PHE A 121 -2.39 -13.88 12.19
CA PHE A 121 -3.04 -13.51 10.93
C PHE A 121 -3.15 -14.71 9.98
N ALA A 122 -2.11 -15.55 9.87
CA ALA A 122 -2.15 -16.74 9.02
C ALA A 122 -3.18 -17.77 9.51
N ASN A 123 -3.26 -18.00 10.82
CA ASN A 123 -4.26 -18.87 11.43
C ASN A 123 -5.69 -18.36 11.19
N GLU A 124 -5.95 -17.07 11.44
CA GLU A 124 -7.28 -16.48 11.17
C GLU A 124 -7.65 -16.62 9.69
N THR A 125 -6.72 -16.29 8.80
CA THR A 125 -6.92 -16.43 7.35
C THR A 125 -7.24 -17.88 6.95
N SER A 126 -6.55 -18.87 7.52
CA SER A 126 -6.82 -20.29 7.28
C SER A 126 -8.22 -20.72 7.74
N ARG A 127 -8.77 -20.10 8.79
CA ARG A 127 -10.16 -20.35 9.25
C ARG A 127 -11.18 -19.80 8.26
N TRP A 128 -10.88 -18.66 7.65
CA TRP A 128 -11.74 -18.03 6.66
C TRP A 128 -11.69 -18.74 5.32
N LEU A 129 -10.51 -18.98 4.75
CA LEU A 129 -10.33 -19.50 3.39
C LEU A 129 -10.11 -21.01 3.30
N GLY A 130 -9.67 -21.65 4.38
CA GLY A 130 -9.18 -23.03 4.41
C GLY A 130 -7.64 -23.10 4.41
N PRO A 131 -7.05 -24.18 4.93
CA PRO A 131 -5.59 -24.33 4.99
C PRO A 131 -4.94 -24.52 3.61
N ASP A 132 -5.68 -25.06 2.64
CA ASP A 132 -5.20 -25.30 1.27
C ASP A 132 -5.37 -24.09 0.34
N ALA A 133 -5.84 -22.95 0.89
CA ALA A 133 -6.04 -21.75 0.10
C ALA A 133 -4.69 -21.27 -0.47
N GLU A 134 -4.60 -21.22 -1.79
CA GLU A 134 -3.53 -20.47 -2.45
C GLU A 134 -3.80 -18.98 -2.23
N MET A 135 -2.92 -18.37 -1.44
CA MET A 135 -2.91 -16.94 -1.21
C MET A 135 -1.53 -16.41 -1.53
N LEU A 136 -1.51 -15.24 -2.14
CA LEU A 136 -0.29 -14.45 -2.18
C LEU A 136 -0.14 -13.82 -0.80
N TRP A 137 0.47 -14.55 0.12
CA TRP A 137 0.95 -13.90 1.33
C TRP A 137 2.13 -13.06 0.91
N SER A 138 1.95 -11.78 0.60
CA SER A 138 3.08 -10.95 0.19
C SER A 138 4.01 -10.80 1.41
N ALA A 139 4.84 -11.81 1.69
CA ALA A 139 5.74 -11.86 2.83
C ALA A 139 6.93 -10.92 2.64
N ALA A 140 6.91 -10.04 1.66
CA ALA A 140 7.69 -8.82 1.72
C ALA A 140 6.96 -7.60 1.20
N LEU A 141 5.64 -7.64 1.06
CA LEU A 141 4.98 -6.54 1.73
C LEU A 141 4.98 -6.77 3.25
N MET A 142 5.69 -7.78 3.77
CA MET A 142 6.31 -7.69 5.09
C MET A 142 7.20 -6.48 5.11
N GLU A 143 6.62 -5.43 5.65
CA GLU A 143 7.24 -4.15 5.78
C GLU A 143 7.68 -3.58 4.44
N PRO A 144 6.80 -2.87 3.72
CA PRO A 144 7.24 -1.74 2.94
C PRO A 144 8.42 -1.07 3.63
N ASP A 145 9.45 -0.78 2.84
CA ASP A 145 10.69 -0.20 3.33
C ASP A 145 11.59 -1.15 4.16
N TRP A 146 11.50 -2.49 4.02
CA TRP A 146 12.32 -3.47 4.77
C TRP A 146 13.81 -3.12 4.85
N TYR A 147 14.42 -2.64 3.76
CA TYR A 147 15.83 -2.22 3.73
C TYR A 147 16.17 -1.15 4.76
N GLN A 148 15.23 -0.27 5.15
CA GLN A 148 15.48 0.82 6.11
C GLN A 148 15.99 0.32 7.46
N TYR A 149 15.62 -0.90 7.86
CA TYR A 149 16.08 -1.50 9.10
C TYR A 149 17.55 -1.95 9.05
N SER A 150 18.14 -2.03 7.85
CA SER A 150 19.56 -2.34 7.65
C SER A 150 20.46 -1.09 7.67
N GLU A 151 19.87 0.11 7.63
CA GLU A 151 20.63 1.34 7.51
C GLU A 151 21.48 1.63 8.75
N HIS A 152 22.64 2.25 8.52
CA HIS A 152 23.59 2.60 9.58
C HIS A 152 23.08 3.69 10.54
N THR A 153 22.00 4.37 10.18
CA THR A 153 21.29 5.40 10.96
C THR A 153 20.48 4.82 12.13
N GLN A 154 20.32 3.50 12.18
CA GLN A 154 19.60 2.79 13.24
C GLN A 154 20.38 2.81 14.57
N GLU A 155 19.66 3.04 15.67
CA GLU A 155 20.14 2.94 17.04
C GLU A 155 20.59 1.49 17.34
N GLY A 156 21.79 1.33 17.90
CA GLY A 156 22.42 0.01 18.05
C GLY A 156 22.94 -0.59 16.72
N GLY A 157 22.97 0.20 15.64
CA GLY A 157 23.35 -0.21 14.30
C GLY A 157 22.21 -0.85 13.51
N GLY A 158 22.33 -0.86 12.19
CA GLY A 158 21.38 -1.54 11.31
C GLY A 158 21.36 -3.06 11.51
N LEU A 159 20.23 -3.70 11.18
CA LEU A 159 20.15 -5.16 11.09
C LEU A 159 21.08 -5.66 9.98
N SER A 160 21.91 -6.65 10.29
CA SER A 160 22.73 -7.29 9.24
C SER A 160 21.82 -8.02 8.25
N GLN A 161 22.21 -8.04 6.98
CA GLN A 161 21.46 -8.76 5.94
C GLN A 161 21.30 -10.26 6.27
N ALA A 162 22.29 -10.87 6.92
CA ALA A 162 22.20 -12.26 7.36
C ALA A 162 21.09 -12.47 8.40
N TYR A 163 20.99 -11.57 9.39
CA TYR A 163 19.91 -11.59 10.38
C TYR A 163 18.53 -11.37 9.72
N MET A 164 18.43 -10.45 8.76
CA MET A 164 17.17 -10.17 8.07
C MET A 164 16.71 -11.36 7.23
N VAL A 165 17.64 -12.09 6.58
CA VAL A 165 17.33 -13.35 5.88
C VAL A 165 16.83 -14.43 6.85
N GLU A 166 17.45 -14.57 8.01
CA GLU A 166 17.00 -15.52 9.04
C GLU A 166 15.63 -15.16 9.60
N LEU A 167 15.40 -13.87 9.89
CA LEU A 167 14.11 -13.37 10.34
C LEU A 167 13.02 -13.58 9.28
N TYR A 168 13.31 -13.30 8.01
CA TYR A 168 12.39 -13.58 6.91
C TYR A 168 11.96 -15.06 6.85
N ASN A 169 12.92 -15.98 7.00
CA ASN A 169 12.62 -17.42 7.02
C ASN A 169 11.75 -17.83 8.22
N ARG A 170 11.93 -17.21 9.39
CA ARG A 170 11.09 -17.49 10.56
C ARG A 170 9.68 -16.94 10.41
N LEU A 171 9.54 -15.75 9.84
CA LEU A 171 8.24 -15.14 9.57
C LEU A 171 7.44 -15.94 8.53
N THR A 172 8.07 -16.33 7.43
CA THR A 172 7.44 -17.20 6.42
C THR A 172 7.10 -18.58 6.98
N ALA A 173 7.94 -19.16 7.84
CA ALA A 173 7.64 -20.43 8.51
C ALA A 173 6.39 -20.34 9.40
N GLU A 174 6.19 -19.24 10.12
CA GLU A 174 4.97 -19.03 10.92
C GLU A 174 3.70 -18.98 10.05
N VAL A 175 3.78 -18.38 8.87
CA VAL A 175 2.67 -18.35 7.91
C VAL A 175 2.40 -19.73 7.33
N LEU A 176 3.44 -20.42 6.84
CA LEU A 176 3.33 -21.75 6.22
C LEU A 176 2.76 -22.81 7.16
N ARG A 177 2.91 -22.63 8.49
CA ARG A 177 2.32 -23.54 9.48
C ARG A 177 0.79 -23.63 9.37
N PHE A 178 0.12 -22.54 8.99
CA PHE A 178 -1.34 -22.50 8.85
C PHE A 178 -1.80 -22.44 7.39
N LEU A 179 -0.95 -21.92 6.50
CA LEU A 179 -1.21 -21.74 5.08
C LEU A 179 -0.04 -22.31 4.25
N PRO A 180 0.11 -23.64 4.16
CA PRO A 180 1.22 -24.28 3.43
C PRO A 180 1.27 -23.93 1.93
N GLY A 181 0.13 -23.50 1.36
CA GLY A 181 0.04 -23.02 -0.02
C GLY A 181 0.41 -21.54 -0.22
N ALA A 182 0.80 -20.82 0.83
CA ALA A 182 1.14 -19.41 0.75
C ALA A 182 2.34 -19.17 -0.18
N LYS A 183 2.21 -18.15 -1.04
CA LYS A 183 3.26 -17.62 -1.90
C LYS A 183 3.81 -16.34 -1.33
N PHE A 184 5.11 -16.12 -1.45
CA PHE A 184 5.82 -15.01 -0.79
C PHE A 184 6.47 -14.05 -1.79
N SER A 185 6.52 -12.77 -1.44
CA SER A 185 7.18 -11.75 -2.25
C SER A 185 8.43 -11.21 -1.54
N LEU A 186 9.31 -10.50 -2.27
CA LEU A 186 10.37 -9.63 -1.72
C LEU A 186 10.13 -8.15 -2.12
N ASP A 187 10.33 -7.18 -1.21
CA ASP A 187 10.21 -5.74 -1.52
C ASP A 187 11.37 -5.31 -2.43
N ILE A 188 11.01 -4.63 -3.50
CA ILE A 188 11.92 -3.84 -4.30
C ILE A 188 12.01 -2.51 -3.59
N SER A 189 13.05 -2.34 -2.79
CA SER A 189 13.35 -1.10 -2.09
C SER A 189 13.97 -0.09 -3.09
N PRO A 190 13.20 0.86 -3.65
CA PRO A 190 13.67 1.72 -4.75
C PRO A 190 14.83 2.65 -4.39
N TRP A 191 15.13 2.86 -3.11
CA TRP A 191 16.27 3.66 -2.63
C TRP A 191 17.60 2.87 -2.64
N VAL A 192 17.58 1.57 -2.96
CA VAL A 192 18.78 0.73 -3.04
C VAL A 192 19.22 0.59 -4.49
N ASN A 193 20.32 1.22 -4.90
CA ASN A 193 20.77 1.12 -6.30
C ASN A 193 21.39 -0.25 -6.63
N ASP A 194 22.00 -0.93 -5.66
CA ASP A 194 22.50 -2.32 -5.78
C ASP A 194 21.42 -3.34 -5.40
N GLN A 195 20.43 -3.48 -6.27
CA GLN A 195 19.33 -4.43 -6.10
C GLN A 195 19.82 -5.89 -6.07
N ARG A 196 20.89 -6.23 -6.81
CA ARG A 196 21.44 -7.58 -6.81
C ARG A 196 22.04 -7.93 -5.45
N GLY A 197 22.96 -7.10 -4.95
CA GLY A 197 23.57 -7.31 -3.63
C GLY A 197 22.53 -7.37 -2.51
N TRP A 198 21.45 -6.58 -2.63
CA TRP A 198 20.35 -6.59 -1.68
C TRP A 198 19.48 -7.86 -1.73
N MET A 199 18.97 -8.22 -2.90
CA MET A 199 17.96 -9.27 -3.04
C MET A 199 18.53 -10.69 -3.08
N GLU A 200 19.72 -10.86 -3.65
CA GLU A 200 20.28 -12.18 -3.95
C GLU A 200 20.37 -13.10 -2.70
N PRO A 201 20.75 -12.62 -1.50
CA PRO A 201 20.76 -13.45 -0.31
C PRO A 201 19.38 -13.96 0.11
N PHE A 202 18.33 -13.16 -0.04
CA PHE A 202 16.95 -13.57 0.24
C PHE A 202 16.48 -14.60 -0.79
N VAL A 203 16.64 -14.30 -2.07
CA VAL A 203 16.19 -15.19 -3.16
C VAL A 203 16.88 -16.55 -3.13
N ARG A 204 18.15 -16.61 -2.71
CA ARG A 204 18.91 -17.86 -2.59
C ARG A 204 18.56 -18.68 -1.34
N LYS A 205 18.15 -18.04 -0.25
CA LYS A 205 18.03 -18.69 1.08
C LYS A 205 16.61 -18.72 1.64
N CYS A 206 15.68 -18.01 1.01
CA CYS A 206 14.29 -17.91 1.44
C CYS A 206 13.35 -18.38 0.34
N GLN A 207 12.14 -18.76 0.73
CA GLN A 207 11.05 -18.91 -0.24
C GLN A 207 10.60 -17.53 -0.68
N VAL A 208 11.00 -17.14 -1.89
CA VAL A 208 10.56 -15.91 -2.56
C VAL A 208 10.00 -16.32 -3.92
N ASP A 209 8.69 -16.17 -4.10
CA ASP A 209 7.96 -16.50 -5.33
C ASP A 209 7.88 -15.28 -6.28
N PHE A 210 7.81 -14.07 -5.72
CA PHE A 210 7.70 -12.81 -6.46
C PHE A 210 8.64 -11.73 -5.89
N VAL A 211 8.83 -10.65 -6.64
CA VAL A 211 9.27 -9.36 -6.11
C VAL A 211 8.19 -8.33 -6.37
N HIS A 212 8.09 -7.29 -5.57
CA HIS A 212 7.08 -6.26 -5.78
C HIS A 212 7.62 -4.91 -5.38
N THR A 213 7.09 -3.84 -5.96
CA THR A 213 7.45 -2.48 -5.54
C THR A 213 6.58 -2.08 -4.36
N SER A 214 7.13 -1.48 -3.30
CA SER A 214 6.31 -0.85 -2.25
C SER A 214 6.24 0.67 -2.40
N GLY A 215 5.24 1.29 -1.76
CA GLY A 215 5.12 2.75 -1.64
C GLY A 215 4.56 3.48 -2.87
N GLY A 216 3.91 2.73 -3.78
CA GLY A 216 2.93 3.14 -4.81
C GLY A 216 3.20 4.30 -5.77
N ARG A 217 4.40 4.88 -5.76
CA ARG A 217 4.82 5.96 -6.69
C ARG A 217 5.44 5.44 -7.97
N THR A 218 5.05 4.24 -8.37
CA THR A 218 5.68 3.58 -9.51
C THR A 218 5.18 4.14 -10.83
N THR A 219 6.12 4.32 -11.76
CA THR A 219 5.85 4.89 -13.08
C THR A 219 5.90 3.80 -14.14
N GLY A 220 4.73 3.38 -14.63
CA GLY A 220 4.64 2.41 -15.72
C GLY A 220 5.27 2.93 -17.01
N GLY A 221 5.03 4.19 -17.36
CA GLY A 221 5.54 4.83 -18.58
C GLY A 221 7.03 5.20 -18.58
N SER A 222 7.82 4.70 -17.63
CA SER A 222 9.26 4.95 -17.54
C SER A 222 10.03 3.65 -17.34
N GLU A 223 11.24 3.56 -17.90
CA GLU A 223 12.16 2.44 -17.59
C GLU A 223 12.52 2.39 -16.10
N ARG A 224 12.53 3.55 -15.42
CA ARG A 224 12.75 3.65 -13.98
C ARG A 224 11.48 3.28 -13.22
N ILE A 225 11.65 2.57 -12.10
CA ILE A 225 10.53 2.18 -11.25
C ILE A 225 9.89 3.43 -10.62
N ARG A 226 10.70 4.40 -10.18
CA ARG A 226 10.22 5.70 -9.68
C ARG A 226 11.09 6.83 -10.22
N GLY A 227 10.49 8.02 -10.33
CA GLY A 227 11.14 9.23 -10.84
C GLY A 227 11.96 10.02 -9.81
N ASP A 228 12.02 9.58 -8.55
CA ASP A 228 12.67 10.33 -7.46
C ASP A 228 14.16 10.59 -7.72
N ALA A 229 14.69 11.71 -7.24
CA ALA A 229 16.11 12.05 -7.40
C ALA A 229 17.01 10.97 -6.74
N GLY A 230 18.00 10.47 -7.47
CA GLY A 230 18.98 9.48 -6.96
C GLY A 230 18.56 8.01 -7.04
N ASN A 231 17.29 7.72 -7.37
CA ASN A 231 16.81 6.35 -7.58
C ASN A 231 17.12 5.86 -9.01
N MET A 232 18.14 5.05 -9.20
CA MET A 232 18.50 4.53 -10.52
C MET A 232 17.93 3.13 -10.80
N VAL A 233 16.94 2.69 -10.03
CA VAL A 233 16.33 1.36 -10.15
C VAL A 233 15.38 1.35 -11.34
N THR A 234 15.59 0.39 -12.24
CA THR A 234 14.81 0.16 -13.46
C THR A 234 13.99 -1.12 -13.36
N TRP A 235 12.86 -1.17 -14.07
CA TRP A 235 12.08 -2.41 -14.26
C TRP A 235 12.91 -3.48 -14.96
N ALA A 236 13.62 -3.03 -16.00
CA ALA A 236 14.36 -3.88 -16.91
C ALA A 236 15.40 -4.77 -16.23
N GLN A 237 15.72 -5.82 -16.98
CA GLN A 237 16.32 -7.07 -16.53
C GLN A 237 17.56 -6.91 -15.65
N GLU A 238 18.47 -5.95 -15.88
CA GLU A 238 19.77 -5.92 -15.18
C GLU A 238 19.73 -5.62 -13.67
N ARG A 239 18.63 -5.04 -13.15
CA ARG A 239 18.56 -4.63 -11.74
C ARG A 239 17.65 -5.49 -10.88
N VAL A 240 16.40 -5.70 -11.29
CA VAL A 240 15.41 -6.38 -10.43
C VAL A 240 15.09 -7.78 -10.92
N HIS A 241 14.66 -7.92 -12.17
CA HIS A 241 14.24 -9.23 -12.68
C HIS A 241 15.42 -10.22 -12.82
N GLN A 242 16.61 -9.83 -13.31
CA GLN A 242 17.77 -10.73 -13.32
C GLN A 242 18.35 -10.96 -11.92
N ALA A 243 18.28 -9.97 -11.03
CA ALA A 243 18.77 -10.13 -9.65
C ALA A 243 17.96 -11.16 -8.88
N SER A 244 16.64 -11.15 -9.07
CA SER A 244 15.74 -12.06 -8.36
C SER A 244 15.42 -13.34 -9.13
N GLY A 245 15.40 -13.29 -10.46
CA GLY A 245 14.82 -14.36 -11.28
C GLY A 245 13.35 -14.64 -10.95
N ARG A 246 12.63 -13.64 -10.42
CA ARG A 246 11.22 -13.73 -10.02
C ARG A 246 10.37 -12.72 -10.80
N GLY A 247 9.08 -13.02 -10.93
CA GLY A 247 8.12 -12.08 -11.52
C GLY A 247 7.94 -10.84 -10.66
N ILE A 248 7.83 -9.68 -11.29
CA ILE A 248 7.63 -8.39 -10.62
C ILE A 248 6.13 -8.06 -10.54
N ILE A 249 5.64 -7.73 -9.34
CA ILE A 249 4.32 -7.14 -9.12
C ILE A 249 4.50 -5.63 -8.96
N ALA A 250 3.99 -4.86 -9.92
CA ALA A 250 4.02 -3.40 -9.86
C ALA A 250 2.88 -2.88 -8.99
N ASP A 251 3.20 -2.30 -7.84
CA ASP A 251 2.23 -1.63 -6.97
C ASP A 251 2.18 -0.14 -7.29
N THR A 252 0.99 0.40 -7.50
CA THR A 252 0.80 1.80 -7.92
C THR A 252 -0.37 2.44 -7.18
N GLY A 253 -0.35 3.78 -7.09
CA GLY A 253 -1.43 4.56 -6.49
C GLY A 253 -1.29 4.81 -4.99
N TYR A 254 -0.18 4.47 -4.35
CA TYR A 254 0.16 4.90 -2.98
C TYR A 254 1.25 5.97 -2.97
N GLY A 255 1.16 6.92 -2.06
CA GLY A 255 2.11 8.00 -1.84
C GLY A 255 2.85 7.84 -0.51
N VAL A 256 3.35 8.97 0.00
CA VAL A 256 3.97 9.07 1.34
C VAL A 256 2.99 8.59 2.41
N GLY A 257 3.48 7.81 3.38
CA GLY A 257 2.66 7.25 4.46
C GLY A 257 1.53 6.31 4.01
N GLY A 258 1.60 5.78 2.79
CA GLY A 258 0.57 4.87 2.24
C GLY A 258 -0.72 5.57 1.81
N VAL A 259 -0.73 6.91 1.69
CA VAL A 259 -1.89 7.67 1.24
C VAL A 259 -2.20 7.37 -0.24
N SER A 260 -3.46 7.13 -0.61
CA SER A 260 -3.82 6.98 -2.01
C SER A 260 -3.46 8.23 -2.82
N MET A 261 -2.84 8.03 -3.98
CA MET A 261 -2.63 9.05 -5.01
C MET A 261 -3.66 8.97 -6.14
N GLY A 262 -4.68 8.13 -5.96
CA GLY A 262 -5.68 7.84 -6.97
C GLY A 262 -5.16 6.94 -8.09
N HIS A 263 -5.94 6.91 -9.18
CA HIS A 263 -5.70 6.07 -10.32
C HIS A 263 -4.49 6.50 -11.15
N VAL A 264 -3.61 5.55 -11.46
CA VAL A 264 -2.40 5.79 -12.25
C VAL A 264 -2.61 5.28 -13.69
N ALA A 265 -3.14 6.16 -14.54
CA ALA A 265 -3.56 5.82 -15.91
C ALA A 265 -2.44 5.32 -16.83
N SER A 266 -1.16 5.55 -16.51
CA SER A 266 -0.06 4.98 -17.31
C SER A 266 -0.05 3.45 -17.31
N TRP A 267 -0.66 2.82 -16.29
CA TRP A 267 -0.79 1.36 -16.20
C TRP A 267 -2.01 0.80 -16.93
N ASP A 268 -2.80 1.66 -17.58
CA ASP A 268 -3.93 1.28 -18.43
C ASP A 268 -3.57 1.36 -19.93
N ASP A 269 -2.34 1.74 -20.24
CA ASP A 269 -1.83 1.84 -21.60
C ASP A 269 -1.23 0.50 -22.07
N GLU A 270 -1.68 0.00 -23.22
CA GLU A 270 -1.25 -1.28 -23.77
C GLU A 270 0.26 -1.31 -24.05
N ALA A 271 0.80 -0.26 -24.68
CA ALA A 271 2.22 -0.20 -25.03
C ALA A 271 3.10 -0.20 -23.78
N THR A 272 2.69 0.52 -22.74
CA THR A 272 3.32 0.54 -21.43
C THR A 272 3.30 -0.84 -20.78
N LEU A 273 2.14 -1.49 -20.73
CA LEU A 273 2.02 -2.83 -20.15
C LEU A 273 2.87 -3.86 -20.89
N LEU A 274 2.87 -3.86 -22.24
CA LEU A 274 3.71 -4.75 -23.04
C LEU A 274 5.20 -4.52 -22.78
N ALA A 275 5.65 -3.27 -22.66
CA ALA A 275 7.02 -2.95 -22.31
C ALA A 275 7.39 -3.48 -20.91
N ARG A 276 6.51 -3.29 -19.92
CA ARG A 276 6.74 -3.78 -18.55
C ARG A 276 6.67 -5.30 -18.44
N ILE A 277 5.83 -5.97 -19.23
CA ILE A 277 5.82 -7.44 -19.35
C ILE A 277 7.18 -7.95 -19.85
N ALA A 278 7.76 -7.29 -20.86
CA ALA A 278 9.09 -7.63 -21.37
C ALA A 278 10.20 -7.44 -20.31
N ASP A 279 10.01 -6.48 -19.40
CA ASP A 279 10.91 -6.24 -18.27
C ASP A 279 10.75 -7.25 -17.11
N GLY A 280 9.76 -8.16 -17.18
CA GLY A 280 9.49 -9.17 -16.17
C GLY A 280 8.38 -8.80 -15.18
N VAL A 281 7.60 -7.75 -15.45
CA VAL A 281 6.38 -7.44 -14.70
C VAL A 281 5.28 -8.44 -15.07
N VAL A 282 4.75 -9.12 -14.06
CA VAL A 282 3.74 -10.18 -14.21
C VAL A 282 2.36 -9.74 -13.72
N ALA A 283 2.31 -8.67 -12.92
CA ALA A 283 1.08 -8.13 -12.38
C ALA A 283 1.19 -6.64 -12.08
N VAL A 284 0.05 -5.94 -12.05
CA VAL A 284 -0.08 -4.58 -11.53
C VAL A 284 -1.20 -4.48 -10.49
N THR A 285 -0.94 -3.80 -9.38
CA THR A 285 -1.94 -3.42 -8.37
C THR A 285 -2.21 -1.92 -8.46
N GLN A 286 -3.47 -1.52 -8.62
CA GLN A 286 -3.90 -0.13 -8.44
C GLN A 286 -4.51 0.06 -7.04
N ALA A 287 -3.96 0.96 -6.22
CA ALA A 287 -4.55 1.31 -4.92
C ALA A 287 -6.00 1.76 -5.08
N GLU A 288 -6.26 2.63 -6.07
CA GLU A 288 -7.58 3.17 -6.34
C GLU A 288 -7.81 3.22 -7.86
N PRO A 289 -8.44 2.19 -8.45
CA PRO A 289 -8.68 2.18 -9.89
C PRO A 289 -9.70 3.25 -10.30
N GLY A 290 -9.59 3.71 -11.55
CA GLY A 290 -10.51 4.68 -12.12
C GLY A 290 -11.92 4.11 -12.31
N TYR A 291 -12.92 4.99 -12.43
CA TYR A 291 -14.28 4.56 -12.79
C TYR A 291 -14.27 3.83 -14.15
N GLY A 292 -14.93 2.68 -14.23
CA GLY A 292 -15.00 1.88 -15.45
C GLY A 292 -13.74 1.05 -15.76
N TRP A 293 -12.82 0.92 -14.81
CA TRP A 293 -11.56 0.17 -15.02
C TRP A 293 -11.80 -1.27 -15.47
N SER A 294 -12.87 -1.94 -15.03
CA SER A 294 -13.26 -3.27 -15.51
C SER A 294 -13.42 -3.34 -17.03
N GLN A 295 -13.98 -2.31 -17.67
CA GLN A 295 -14.07 -2.21 -19.12
C GLN A 295 -12.68 -2.10 -19.73
N THR A 296 -11.83 -1.19 -19.21
CA THR A 296 -10.43 -1.05 -19.64
C THR A 296 -9.69 -2.39 -19.56
N LEU A 297 -9.85 -3.13 -18.47
CA LEU A 297 -9.24 -4.46 -18.29
C LEU A 297 -9.77 -5.46 -19.32
N SER A 298 -11.07 -5.45 -19.62
CA SER A 298 -11.67 -6.34 -20.63
C SER A 298 -11.10 -6.10 -22.02
N GLU A 299 -10.77 -4.85 -22.35
CA GLU A 299 -10.19 -4.45 -23.63
C GLU A 299 -8.68 -4.74 -23.68
N LEU A 300 -7.95 -4.55 -22.59
CA LEU A 300 -6.49 -4.77 -22.53
C LEU A 300 -6.12 -6.25 -22.56
N ARG A 301 -6.79 -7.08 -21.76
CA ARG A 301 -6.45 -8.51 -21.58
C ARG A 301 -6.19 -9.30 -22.87
N PRO A 302 -7.04 -9.24 -23.91
CA PRO A 302 -6.80 -10.01 -25.14
C PRO A 302 -5.60 -9.51 -25.95
N ARG A 303 -5.06 -8.31 -25.66
CA ARG A 303 -3.95 -7.67 -26.37
C ARG A 303 -2.60 -7.85 -25.69
N LEU A 304 -2.58 -8.25 -24.41
CA LEU A 304 -1.35 -8.45 -23.65
C LEU A 304 -0.70 -9.80 -23.96
N THR A 305 0.63 -9.79 -24.01
CA THR A 305 1.43 -11.02 -24.12
C THR A 305 1.49 -11.75 -22.79
N MET A 306 1.79 -13.06 -22.86
CA MET A 306 2.02 -13.86 -21.67
C MET A 306 3.37 -13.51 -21.04
N PRO A 307 3.44 -13.22 -19.73
CA PRO A 307 4.73 -13.03 -19.06
C PRO A 307 5.60 -14.28 -19.12
N SER A 308 6.92 -14.09 -19.17
CA SER A 308 7.91 -15.18 -19.27
C SER A 308 8.07 -16.01 -17.99
N THR A 309 7.62 -15.48 -16.85
CA THR A 309 7.65 -16.15 -15.55
C THR A 309 6.27 -16.12 -14.90
N CYS A 310 5.89 -17.25 -14.30
CA CYS A 310 4.59 -17.42 -13.66
C CYS A 310 4.75 -18.26 -12.41
N ALA A 311 4.41 -17.67 -11.26
CA ALA A 311 4.32 -18.39 -9.99
C ALA A 311 2.90 -18.35 -9.41
N TRP A 312 1.92 -17.88 -10.20
CA TRP A 312 0.54 -17.67 -9.74
C TRP A 312 -0.41 -18.65 -10.42
N HIS A 313 -1.02 -19.54 -9.65
CA HIS A 313 -2.13 -20.34 -10.15
C HIS A 313 -3.45 -19.60 -9.96
N THR A 314 -4.47 -19.99 -10.72
CA THR A 314 -5.81 -19.52 -10.41
C THR A 314 -6.19 -20.12 -9.05
N PRO A 315 -6.58 -19.29 -8.07
CA PRO A 315 -6.85 -19.78 -6.73
C PRO A 315 -7.98 -20.79 -6.77
N GLN A 316 -7.78 -21.91 -6.09
CA GLN A 316 -8.81 -22.91 -5.89
C GLN A 316 -9.28 -22.79 -4.45
N TYR A 317 -10.39 -22.09 -4.25
CA TYR A 317 -11.09 -22.13 -2.96
C TYR A 317 -11.99 -23.35 -2.95
N GLU A 318 -11.77 -24.26 -2.00
CA GLU A 318 -12.76 -25.30 -1.74
C GLU A 318 -14.11 -24.62 -1.44
N PRO A 319 -15.23 -25.14 -1.98
CA PRO A 319 -16.56 -24.72 -1.57
C PRO A 319 -16.78 -25.07 -0.10
N ARG A 320 -16.36 -24.19 0.81
CA ARG A 320 -16.73 -24.25 2.22
C ARG A 320 -17.85 -23.26 2.46
N LEU A 321 -18.86 -23.71 3.21
CA LEU A 321 -19.79 -22.78 3.83
C LEU A 321 -18.95 -21.78 4.62
N ALA A 322 -19.18 -20.48 4.39
CA ALA A 322 -18.54 -19.45 5.17
C ALA A 322 -18.70 -19.82 6.66
N PRO A 323 -17.66 -19.65 7.50
CA PRO A 323 -17.83 -19.84 8.93
C PRO A 323 -19.08 -19.06 9.35
N PRO A 324 -19.97 -19.66 10.17
CA PRO A 324 -21.18 -18.99 10.58
C PRO A 324 -20.80 -17.62 11.15
N PRO A 325 -21.56 -16.56 10.84
CA PRO A 325 -21.28 -15.26 11.40
C PRO A 325 -21.21 -15.43 12.93
N PRO A 326 -20.23 -14.79 13.60
CA PRO A 326 -20.05 -14.95 15.04
C PRO A 326 -21.38 -14.68 15.76
N GLU A 327 -21.72 -15.55 16.73
CA GLU A 327 -23.01 -15.56 17.44
C GLU A 327 -23.42 -14.17 17.99
N ASP A 328 -22.45 -13.30 18.29
CA ASP A 328 -22.67 -11.93 18.75
C ASP A 328 -23.46 -11.04 17.76
N THR A 329 -23.44 -11.37 16.47
CA THR A 329 -24.22 -10.62 15.46
C THR A 329 -25.71 -10.90 15.54
N ALA A 330 -26.11 -12.09 15.97
CA ALA A 330 -27.51 -12.40 16.26
C ALA A 330 -27.98 -11.64 17.50
N ALA A 331 -27.13 -11.53 18.53
CA ALA A 331 -27.43 -10.76 19.73
C ALA A 331 -27.55 -9.26 19.44
N LEU A 332 -26.59 -8.66 18.71
CA LEU A 332 -26.64 -7.26 18.33
C LEU A 332 -27.81 -6.95 17.40
N SER A 333 -28.07 -7.76 16.36
CA SER A 333 -29.21 -7.52 15.47
C SER A 333 -30.57 -7.65 16.17
N SER A 334 -30.67 -8.50 17.21
CA SER A 334 -31.87 -8.56 18.06
C SER A 334 -32.02 -7.31 18.94
N ALA A 335 -30.93 -6.79 19.50
CA ALA A 335 -30.91 -5.56 20.28
C ALA A 335 -31.23 -4.32 19.43
N TRP A 336 -30.70 -4.24 18.20
CA TRP A 336 -31.02 -3.16 17.25
C TRP A 336 -32.50 -3.18 16.82
N ARG A 337 -33.08 -4.36 16.55
CA ARG A 337 -34.52 -4.48 16.24
C ARG A 337 -35.41 -4.06 17.41
N SER A 338 -34.95 -4.24 18.65
CA SER A 338 -35.69 -3.79 19.85
C SER A 338 -35.57 -2.28 20.13
N SER A 339 -34.56 -1.60 19.57
CA SER A 339 -34.26 -0.18 19.81
C SER A 339 -34.63 0.76 18.66
N THR A 340 -34.99 0.21 17.49
CA THR A 340 -35.50 0.96 16.32
C THR A 340 -36.60 2.02 16.62
N PRO A 341 -37.60 1.79 17.49
CA PRO A 341 -38.59 2.84 17.79
C PRO A 341 -38.00 4.05 18.52
N TYR A 342 -36.94 3.86 19.31
CA TYR A 342 -36.31 4.96 20.07
C TYR A 342 -35.39 5.82 19.20
N LEU A 343 -34.70 5.22 18.23
CA LEU A 343 -33.87 5.96 17.27
C LEU A 343 -34.73 6.79 16.30
N ALA A 344 -35.87 6.28 15.86
CA ALA A 344 -36.82 7.03 15.04
C ALA A 344 -37.40 8.24 15.80
N ALA A 345 -37.73 8.08 17.09
CA ALA A 345 -38.17 9.18 17.95
C ALA A 345 -37.05 10.22 18.19
N GLY A 346 -35.82 9.77 18.38
CA GLY A 346 -34.65 10.64 18.55
C GLY A 346 -34.32 11.48 17.30
N ALA A 347 -34.36 10.87 16.10
CA ALA A 347 -34.13 11.56 14.84
C ALA A 347 -35.19 12.63 14.53
N LEU A 348 -36.47 12.34 14.86
CA LEU A 348 -37.56 13.31 14.78
C LEU A 348 -37.37 14.47 15.79
N GLY A 349 -36.94 14.15 17.02
CA GLY A 349 -36.62 15.15 18.04
C GLY A 349 -35.50 16.11 17.63
N LEU A 350 -34.40 15.58 17.09
CA LEU A 350 -33.27 16.37 16.60
C LEU A 350 -33.64 17.23 15.39
N SER A 351 -34.47 16.69 14.48
CA SER A 351 -34.97 17.45 13.33
C SER A 351 -35.88 18.61 13.74
N LEU A 352 -36.76 18.39 14.73
CA LEU A 352 -37.59 19.46 15.30
C LEU A 352 -36.75 20.52 16.02
N LEU A 353 -35.74 20.10 16.79
CA LEU A 353 -34.81 21.01 17.46
C LEU A 353 -34.03 21.87 16.45
N TYR A 354 -33.55 21.27 15.36
CA TYR A 354 -32.88 22.00 14.28
C TYR A 354 -33.78 23.04 13.64
N VAL A 355 -35.02 22.68 13.30
CA VAL A 355 -36.02 23.62 12.74
C VAL A 355 -36.31 24.78 13.72
N LEU A 356 -36.40 24.48 15.02
CA LEU A 356 -36.59 25.48 16.07
C LEU A 356 -35.41 26.47 16.12
N ILE A 357 -34.17 25.97 16.12
CA ILE A 357 -32.94 26.79 16.13
C ILE A 357 -32.90 27.72 14.90
N VAL A 358 -33.22 27.20 13.71
CA VAL A 358 -33.27 28.00 12.48
C VAL A 358 -34.34 29.08 12.55
N ARG A 359 -35.52 28.78 13.09
CA ARG A 359 -36.60 29.78 13.28
C ARG A 359 -36.20 30.87 14.28
N VAL A 360 -35.60 30.50 15.41
CA VAL A 360 -35.12 31.46 16.42
C VAL A 360 -34.05 32.37 15.82
N ARG A 361 -33.08 31.83 15.08
CA ARG A 361 -32.06 32.63 14.38
C ARG A 361 -32.67 33.64 13.41
N ARG A 362 -33.69 33.26 12.64
CA ARG A 362 -34.38 34.19 11.72
C ARG A 362 -35.14 35.29 12.47
N LEU A 363 -35.81 34.97 13.57
CA LEU A 363 -36.53 35.95 14.39
C LEU A 363 -35.58 36.95 15.04
N VAL A 364 -34.48 36.46 15.63
CA VAL A 364 -33.45 37.31 16.25
C VAL A 364 -32.75 38.17 15.20
N GLY A 365 -32.35 37.60 14.06
CA GLY A 365 -31.74 38.36 12.97
C GLY A 365 -32.66 39.45 12.40
N GLY A 366 -33.95 39.15 12.25
CA GLY A 366 -34.96 40.12 11.81
C GLY A 366 -35.23 41.22 12.85
N TYR A 367 -35.17 40.90 14.15
CA TYR A 367 -35.26 41.89 15.22
C TYR A 367 -34.05 42.83 15.23
N LEU A 368 -32.83 42.28 15.16
CA LEU A 368 -31.59 43.06 15.15
C LEU A 368 -31.50 44.00 13.93
N ARG A 369 -31.89 43.55 12.73
CA ARG A 369 -31.96 44.42 11.55
C ARG A 369 -32.93 45.59 11.73
N ARG A 370 -34.13 45.33 12.28
CA ARG A 370 -35.12 46.38 12.52
C ARG A 370 -34.65 47.39 13.57
N ARG A 371 -33.94 46.93 14.61
CA ARG A 371 -33.32 47.81 15.59
C ARG A 371 -32.23 48.68 14.96
N ALA A 372 -31.34 48.09 14.16
CA ALA A 372 -30.27 48.82 13.47
C ALA A 372 -30.83 49.91 12.54
N VAL A 373 -31.89 49.62 11.77
CA VAL A 373 -32.55 50.61 10.91
C VAL A 373 -33.17 51.77 11.70
N ARG A 374 -33.77 51.50 12.88
CA ARG A 374 -34.32 52.56 13.74
C ARG A 374 -33.23 53.45 14.33
N GLU A 375 -32.10 52.87 14.75
CA GLU A 375 -30.96 53.64 15.26
C GLU A 375 -30.33 54.48 14.14
N LEU A 376 -30.21 53.94 12.93
CA LEU A 376 -29.72 54.70 11.77
C LEU A 376 -30.65 55.87 11.40
N ALA A 377 -31.97 55.65 11.46
CA ALA A 377 -32.97 56.69 11.19
C ALA A 377 -32.95 57.80 12.26
N ARG A 378 -32.64 57.47 13.51
CA ARG A 378 -32.44 58.46 14.58
C ARG A 378 -31.15 59.25 14.40
N ALA A 379 -30.06 58.60 14.00
CA ALA A 379 -28.77 59.24 13.78
C ALA A 379 -28.78 60.23 12.60
N ASN A 380 -29.63 60.00 11.59
CA ASN A 380 -29.75 60.87 10.42
C ASN A 380 -30.79 62.00 10.60
N ALA A 381 -31.50 62.05 11.73
CA ALA A 381 -32.40 63.14 12.06
C ALA A 381 -31.66 64.22 12.87
N THR A 382 -30.71 64.91 12.23
CA THR A 382 -30.07 66.12 12.80
C THR A 382 -30.59 67.36 12.05
N PRO A 383 -30.96 68.45 12.76
CA PRO A 383 -31.46 69.67 12.12
C PRO A 383 -30.33 70.37 11.37
N GLY A 384 -30.66 70.91 10.19
CA GLY A 384 -29.71 71.53 9.28
C GLY A 384 -28.94 72.71 9.87
N CYS A 385 -27.64 72.76 9.56
CA CYS A 385 -26.86 74.00 9.56
C CYS A 385 -26.65 74.42 8.11
N GLU A 386 -27.32 75.50 7.73
CA GLU A 386 -27.04 76.27 6.53
C GLU A 386 -25.65 76.89 6.61
N GLY A 387 -24.94 76.86 5.48
CA GLY A 387 -23.79 77.73 5.23
C GLY A 387 -22.44 77.14 5.60
N CYS A 388 -21.69 76.69 4.59
CA CYS A 388 -20.35 77.24 4.34
C CYS A 388 -19.77 76.76 3.00
N PHE A 389 -19.05 77.69 2.39
CA PHE A 389 -18.63 77.77 1.00
C PHE A 389 -17.14 77.36 0.84
N THR A 390 -16.74 77.20 -0.43
CA THR A 390 -15.37 77.28 -1.02
C THR A 390 -14.38 76.09 -1.00
N GLN A 391 -14.09 75.66 -2.23
CA GLN A 391 -12.77 75.53 -2.89
C GLN A 391 -11.74 74.47 -2.45
N GLY A 392 -11.42 73.57 -3.39
CA GLY A 392 -10.19 73.76 -4.17
C GLY A 392 -9.01 72.79 -3.97
N ARG A 393 -8.76 72.02 -5.04
CA ARG A 393 -7.46 71.54 -5.57
C ARG A 393 -6.83 70.25 -5.02
N ARG A 394 -6.58 69.35 -5.99
CA ARG A 394 -5.70 68.16 -5.95
C ARG A 394 -4.22 68.53 -6.13
N PRO A 395 -3.30 67.61 -5.80
CA PRO A 395 -2.26 67.27 -6.78
C PRO A 395 -1.97 65.75 -6.95
N ARG A 396 -1.28 65.47 -8.06
CA ARG A 396 -0.78 64.18 -8.59
C ARG A 396 0.49 63.68 -7.86
N PRO A 397 0.87 62.40 -8.02
CA PRO A 397 1.95 61.76 -7.25
C PRO A 397 3.31 61.79 -7.95
N SER A 398 4.39 61.71 -7.17
CA SER A 398 5.78 61.52 -7.63
C SER A 398 6.43 60.27 -7.02
N ARG A 399 7.26 59.62 -7.86
CA ARG A 399 8.15 58.49 -7.59
C ARG A 399 9.16 58.76 -6.46
N ARG A 400 9.53 57.71 -5.71
CA ARG A 400 10.89 57.52 -5.18
C ARG A 400 11.24 56.05 -4.92
N ARG A 401 12.48 55.70 -5.29
CA ARG A 401 13.25 54.51 -4.85
C ARG A 401 13.79 54.76 -3.43
N SER A 402 13.99 53.70 -2.64
CA SER A 402 15.09 53.61 -1.66
C SER A 402 15.40 52.16 -1.27
N HIS A 403 16.68 51.96 -0.98
CA HIS A 403 17.35 50.79 -0.42
C HIS A 403 17.01 50.53 1.06
N GLN A 404 17.34 49.30 1.50
CA GLN A 404 17.89 48.86 2.80
C GLN A 404 17.15 49.24 4.10
N ASP A 405 16.76 48.24 4.90
CA ASP A 405 17.55 47.82 6.08
C ASP A 405 16.99 46.54 6.70
N ALA A 406 17.89 45.79 7.33
CA ALA A 406 17.64 44.55 8.06
C ALA A 406 17.36 44.87 9.52
N ASP A 407 16.32 44.25 10.09
CA ASP A 407 16.05 44.30 11.52
C ASP A 407 16.12 42.91 12.16
N VAL A 408 16.88 42.89 13.24
CA VAL A 408 17.12 41.85 14.23
C VAL A 408 15.86 41.67 15.09
N ILE A 409 15.41 40.43 15.30
CA ILE A 409 14.37 40.10 16.29
C ILE A 409 15.00 39.22 17.39
N PRO A 410 14.82 39.56 18.67
CA PRO A 410 15.42 38.83 19.79
C PRO A 410 14.60 37.60 20.19
N SER A 411 15.33 36.55 20.56
CA SER A 411 14.88 35.34 21.25
C SER A 411 14.51 35.61 22.70
N ASN A 412 13.47 34.93 23.20
CA ASN A 412 13.13 34.82 24.63
C ASN A 412 12.32 33.53 24.89
N PRO A 413 12.18 33.05 26.15
CA PRO A 413 12.92 31.88 26.60
C PRO A 413 12.04 30.68 27.03
N SER A 414 12.76 29.61 27.34
CA SER A 414 12.37 28.31 27.89
C SER A 414 11.35 28.34 29.04
N LEU A 415 10.38 27.42 28.97
CA LEU A 415 9.51 27.00 30.07
C LEU A 415 9.88 25.57 30.47
N GLU A 416 10.72 25.46 31.50
CA GLU A 416 10.83 24.29 32.37
C GLU A 416 9.88 24.48 33.57
N ASN A 417 9.49 23.35 34.17
CA ASN A 417 8.74 23.16 35.42
C ASN A 417 7.21 23.08 35.32
N LEU A 418 6.72 21.84 35.20
CA LEU A 418 5.49 21.34 35.83
C LEU A 418 5.35 19.83 35.55
N ALA A 419 5.79 18.98 36.49
CA ALA A 419 5.16 17.69 36.85
C ALA A 419 6.14 16.84 37.68
N ASP A 420 6.27 17.19 38.97
CA ASP A 420 6.48 16.20 40.02
C ASP A 420 5.09 15.83 40.59
N GLU A 421 4.99 14.62 41.15
CA GLU A 421 3.82 13.97 41.77
C GLU A 421 2.92 13.14 40.85
N LEU A 422 3.31 11.87 40.65
CA LEU A 422 2.39 10.72 40.67
C LEU A 422 3.19 9.45 41.00
N GLU A 423 3.32 9.20 42.31
CA GLU A 423 3.60 7.87 42.87
C GLU A 423 2.47 6.92 42.45
N ILE A 424 2.79 5.87 41.69
CA ILE A 424 1.93 4.70 41.54
C ILE A 424 2.73 3.47 41.91
N ALA A 425 2.18 2.75 42.88
CA ALA A 425 2.72 1.61 43.58
C ALA A 425 2.99 0.40 42.67
N GLU A 426 4.12 -0.27 42.93
CA GLU A 426 4.38 -1.66 42.53
C GLU A 426 3.47 -2.64 43.31
N PRO A 427 3.07 -3.76 42.71
CA PRO A 427 2.75 -4.96 43.45
C PRO A 427 3.84 -6.03 43.31
N ASN A 428 4.47 -6.31 44.45
CA ASN A 428 5.27 -7.50 44.72
C ASN A 428 4.47 -8.81 44.59
N ASP A 429 5.21 -9.84 44.20
CA ASP A 429 5.17 -11.22 44.68
C ASP A 429 3.83 -11.91 44.97
N LEU A 430 3.52 -12.90 44.12
CA LEU A 430 2.86 -14.13 44.55
C LEU A 430 3.66 -15.35 44.12
N HIS A 431 4.40 -15.89 45.09
CA HIS A 431 5.03 -17.20 45.05
C HIS A 431 4.01 -18.33 45.24
N SER A 432 4.29 -19.45 44.57
CA SER A 432 3.96 -20.84 44.94
C SER A 432 2.59 -21.41 44.54
N LEU A 433 2.57 -22.43 43.66
CA LEU A 433 2.56 -23.85 44.05
C LEU A 433 2.41 -24.76 42.81
N SER A 434 2.92 -25.99 42.96
CA SER A 434 2.69 -27.21 42.15
C SER A 434 3.65 -27.56 40.98
N LYS A 435 4.80 -28.15 41.33
CA LYS A 435 5.23 -29.46 40.77
C LYS A 435 4.46 -30.55 41.54
N PRO A 436 4.24 -31.81 41.06
CA PRO A 436 5.12 -32.58 40.15
C PRO A 436 4.41 -33.55 39.16
N ARG A 437 5.16 -34.07 38.17
CA ARG A 437 5.27 -35.53 37.97
C ARG A 437 6.37 -35.88 36.98
N ALA A 438 7.35 -36.63 37.48
CA ALA A 438 8.33 -37.35 36.69
C ALA A 438 7.64 -38.53 35.99
N VAL A 439 7.91 -38.70 34.69
CA VAL A 439 7.56 -39.91 33.94
C VAL A 439 8.82 -40.78 33.89
N SER A 440 8.73 -41.97 34.47
CA SER A 440 9.75 -43.01 34.39
C SER A 440 9.86 -43.58 32.97
N PRO A 441 11.08 -43.97 32.51
CA PRO A 441 11.25 -44.65 31.25
C PRO A 441 10.98 -46.16 31.40
N SER A 442 10.18 -46.69 30.48
CA SER A 442 9.91 -48.12 30.32
C SER A 442 11.11 -48.86 29.72
N ARG A 443 11.34 -50.06 30.23
CA ARG A 443 12.41 -51.03 29.99
C ARG A 443 12.08 -51.95 28.80
N SER A 444 13.10 -52.26 27.98
CA SER A 444 13.49 -53.59 27.37
C SER A 444 12.41 -54.47 26.68
N ALA A 445 12.59 -55.15 25.54
CA ALA A 445 13.72 -55.79 24.82
C ALA A 445 13.18 -56.30 23.43
N PRO A 446 13.83 -57.21 22.64
CA PRO A 446 15.21 -57.69 22.60
C PRO A 446 15.87 -57.57 21.20
N GLY A 447 17.16 -57.91 21.16
CA GLY A 447 18.07 -57.61 20.05
C GLY A 447 17.99 -58.49 18.80
N VAL A 448 18.70 -58.02 17.78
CA VAL A 448 19.14 -58.82 16.64
C VAL A 448 20.63 -58.63 16.44
N LEU A 449 21.27 -59.78 16.22
CA LEU A 449 22.68 -60.10 16.17
C LEU A 449 23.46 -59.37 15.06
N LEU A 450 24.70 -59.03 15.40
CA LEU A 450 25.75 -58.50 14.53
C LEU A 450 26.09 -59.42 13.35
N LYS A 451 26.36 -58.82 12.19
CA LYS A 451 27.36 -59.33 11.21
C LYS A 451 28.35 -58.22 10.87
N PRO A 452 29.67 -58.44 11.01
CA PRO A 452 30.70 -57.45 10.70
C PRO A 452 31.29 -57.67 9.30
N ARG A 453 31.73 -56.58 8.65
CA ARG A 453 32.94 -56.43 7.79
C ARG A 453 32.76 -55.26 6.78
N PRO A 454 33.84 -54.71 6.18
CA PRO A 454 35.21 -54.56 6.65
C PRO A 454 35.74 -53.12 6.47
N ARG A 455 36.91 -52.87 7.08
CA ARG A 455 37.71 -51.64 6.96
C ARG A 455 38.37 -51.47 5.58
N SER A 456 38.36 -50.21 5.14
CA SER A 456 39.37 -49.41 4.42
C SER A 456 40.06 -49.92 3.16
N LYS A 457 40.09 -49.05 2.12
CA LYS A 457 41.30 -48.65 1.35
C LYS A 457 40.98 -47.51 0.33
N PRO A 458 41.98 -46.83 -0.28
CA PRO A 458 42.21 -45.39 -0.12
C PRO A 458 41.86 -44.52 -1.33
N ARG A 459 41.87 -43.19 -1.09
CA ARG A 459 41.83 -42.10 -2.08
C ARG A 459 42.80 -42.31 -3.26
N PRO A 460 42.38 -42.03 -4.51
CA PRO A 460 43.30 -41.64 -5.55
C PRO A 460 43.63 -40.14 -5.48
N LYS A 461 44.92 -39.83 -5.66
CA LYS A 461 45.48 -38.49 -5.92
C LYS A 461 45.53 -38.22 -7.42
N ARG A 462 45.58 -36.91 -7.76
CA ARG A 462 45.89 -36.25 -9.05
C ARG A 462 44.74 -36.25 -10.07
N ALA A 463 44.53 -35.21 -10.87
CA ALA A 463 45.51 -34.26 -11.41
C ALA A 463 44.94 -32.84 -11.60
N ASP A 464 45.85 -31.88 -11.58
CA ASP A 464 45.67 -30.50 -12.04
C ASP A 464 45.09 -30.47 -13.46
N VAL A 465 43.98 -29.76 -13.65
CA VAL A 465 43.49 -29.39 -14.99
C VAL A 465 43.87 -27.94 -15.20
N GLY A 466 44.88 -27.76 -16.05
CA GLY A 466 45.37 -26.48 -16.52
C GLY A 466 44.34 -25.74 -17.35
N VAL A 467 44.37 -24.42 -17.14
CA VAL A 467 43.71 -23.39 -17.92
C VAL A 467 44.25 -23.42 -19.34
N ASN A 468 43.38 -23.66 -20.34
CA ASN A 468 43.70 -23.40 -21.75
C ASN A 468 42.82 -22.25 -22.25
N PHE A 469 43.43 -21.06 -22.26
CA PHE A 469 43.00 -19.92 -23.06
C PHE A 469 43.24 -20.25 -24.53
N VAL A 470 42.22 -20.12 -25.37
CA VAL A 470 42.35 -20.12 -26.83
C VAL A 470 42.12 -18.68 -27.32
N PRO A 471 43.08 -18.05 -28.02
CA PRO A 471 42.91 -16.74 -28.62
C PRO A 471 42.40 -16.88 -30.07
N PHE A 472 41.51 -15.99 -30.49
CA PHE A 472 41.16 -15.75 -31.90
C PHE A 472 41.05 -14.23 -32.13
N PRO A 473 41.27 -13.74 -33.36
CA PRO A 473 42.39 -12.86 -33.63
C PRO A 473 41.93 -11.45 -34.04
N THR A 474 42.78 -10.48 -33.75
CA THR A 474 42.75 -9.14 -34.30
C THR A 474 43.50 -9.10 -35.63
N SER A 475 42.85 -8.59 -36.68
CA SER A 475 43.39 -7.81 -37.82
C SER A 475 42.21 -7.62 -38.81
N ARG A 476 42.05 -6.58 -39.61
CA ARG A 476 42.90 -5.45 -39.97
C ARG A 476 42.00 -4.37 -40.62
N THR A 477 42.48 -3.14 -40.53
CA THR A 477 42.19 -1.94 -41.32
C THR A 477 41.77 -2.16 -42.78
N GLY A 478 40.85 -1.33 -43.26
CA GLY A 478 40.60 -1.10 -44.69
C GLY A 478 39.64 0.07 -44.89
N ASP A 479 40.16 1.08 -45.57
CA ASP A 479 39.64 2.43 -45.75
C ASP A 479 38.35 2.54 -46.59
N GLU A 480 37.69 3.70 -46.40
CA GLU A 480 36.72 4.41 -47.25
C GLU A 480 36.97 4.32 -48.79
N PRO A 481 35.95 4.48 -49.65
CA PRO A 481 35.45 5.84 -49.95
C PRO A 481 33.93 6.01 -50.18
N SER A 482 33.56 7.29 -50.09
CA SER A 482 32.37 7.95 -50.59
C SER A 482 32.04 7.64 -52.05
N ASP A 483 30.76 7.75 -52.43
CA ASP A 483 30.32 8.79 -53.38
C ASP A 483 28.81 8.76 -53.62
N ASP A 484 28.35 9.94 -54.00
CA ASP A 484 27.00 10.45 -54.21
C ASP A 484 26.21 9.83 -55.39
N ALA A 485 24.96 10.32 -55.47
CA ALA A 485 24.03 10.39 -56.61
C ALA A 485 22.95 9.28 -56.64
N ALA A 486 21.69 9.56 -56.33
CA ALA A 486 20.70 10.46 -56.96
C ALA A 486 19.88 9.78 -58.08
N SER A 487 18.64 10.27 -58.19
CA SER A 487 17.56 9.95 -59.15
C SER A 487 16.70 8.73 -58.77
N GLU A 488 15.38 8.73 -58.91
CA GLU A 488 14.42 9.69 -59.44
C GLU A 488 12.99 9.24 -59.08
N ASP A 489 12.11 10.20 -58.84
CA ASP A 489 10.71 10.31 -59.28
C ASP A 489 9.80 9.09 -59.48
N VAL A 490 8.67 9.07 -58.74
CA VAL A 490 7.32 9.03 -59.34
C VAL A 490 6.38 9.97 -58.57
N GLU A 491 5.96 11.02 -59.28
CA GLU A 491 4.97 12.04 -58.93
C GLU A 491 3.52 11.57 -59.26
N ARG A 492 2.51 12.25 -58.66
CA ARG A 492 1.09 12.43 -59.05
C ARG A 492 0.01 11.47 -58.47
N THR A 493 -1.17 11.92 -58.00
CA THR A 493 -1.88 13.22 -58.06
C THR A 493 -3.14 13.26 -57.16
N LEU A 494 -3.33 14.42 -56.49
CA LEU A 494 -4.52 15.23 -56.13
C LEU A 494 -5.90 14.61 -55.78
N LEU A 495 -6.52 15.16 -54.72
CA LEU A 495 -7.72 16.05 -54.73
C LEU A 495 -8.11 16.41 -53.27
N SER A 496 -7.86 17.62 -52.76
CA SER A 496 -8.76 18.79 -52.74
C SER A 496 -10.22 18.48 -52.35
N THR A 497 -10.66 18.98 -51.19
CA THR A 497 -11.83 19.87 -51.08
C THR A 497 -11.92 20.55 -49.71
N ARG A 498 -12.01 21.88 -49.75
CA ARG A 498 -12.47 22.75 -48.65
C ARG A 498 -13.99 22.62 -48.50
N GLY A 499 -14.51 22.70 -47.28
CA GLY A 499 -15.94 22.82 -47.00
C GLY A 499 -16.23 23.35 -45.59
N ARG A 500 -17.20 24.26 -45.49
CA ARG A 500 -17.52 25.18 -44.37
C ARG A 500 -18.17 24.53 -43.13
N LYS A 501 -18.08 25.28 -42.01
CA LYS A 501 -18.83 25.19 -40.73
C LYS A 501 -20.36 24.96 -40.91
N PRO A 502 -21.03 24.49 -39.84
CA PRO A 502 -21.92 25.43 -39.14
C PRO A 502 -21.86 25.41 -37.60
N LYS A 503 -22.37 26.52 -37.03
CA LYS A 503 -22.67 26.79 -35.62
C LYS A 503 -24.01 26.15 -35.19
N GLY A 504 -24.16 25.94 -33.88
CA GLY A 504 -25.43 25.67 -33.17
C GLY A 504 -25.42 24.28 -32.53
N ARG A 505 -25.93 24.02 -31.33
CA ARG A 505 -26.89 24.72 -30.48
C ARG A 505 -26.74 24.21 -29.03
N SER A 506 -27.08 25.09 -28.10
CA SER A 506 -27.45 24.80 -26.70
C SER A 506 -28.47 23.67 -26.59
N MET A 507 -28.25 22.72 -25.67
CA MET A 507 -29.30 21.83 -25.17
C MET A 507 -29.69 22.27 -23.76
N ALA A 508 -30.94 22.70 -23.66
CA ALA A 508 -31.63 23.00 -22.43
C ALA A 508 -32.06 21.70 -21.72
N ARG A 509 -32.04 21.76 -20.39
CA ARG A 509 -32.63 20.79 -19.46
C ARG A 509 -34.13 20.63 -19.74
N GLU A 510 -34.58 19.40 -19.93
CA GLU A 510 -35.97 19.00 -19.69
C GLU A 510 -36.08 18.34 -18.31
N SER A 511 -36.79 19.03 -17.43
CA SER A 511 -37.34 18.55 -16.17
C SER A 511 -38.59 17.71 -16.43
N ARG A 512 -38.60 16.44 -16.01
CA ARG A 512 -39.85 15.67 -15.87
C ARG A 512 -40.45 15.91 -14.48
N VAL A 513 -41.64 16.46 -14.51
CA VAL A 513 -42.63 16.48 -13.41
C VAL A 513 -43.20 15.06 -13.29
N ILE A 514 -43.24 14.54 -12.07
CA ILE A 514 -44.09 13.40 -11.69
C ILE A 514 -45.24 14.03 -10.92
N ASP A 515 -46.45 13.96 -11.49
CA ASP A 515 -47.68 14.26 -10.77
C ASP A 515 -48.11 13.05 -9.92
N ILE A 516 -48.80 13.40 -8.84
CA ILE A 516 -49.21 12.67 -7.63
C ILE A 516 -49.94 11.36 -7.90
#